data_AF-A0A6M1L5G4-F1
#
_entry.id   AF-A0A6M1L5G4-F1
#
_cell.length_a   1.000
_cell.length_b   1.000
_cell.length_c   1.000
_cell.angle_alpha   90.00
_cell.angle_beta   90.00
_cell.angle_gamma   90.00
#
_symmetry.space_group_name_H-M   'P 1'
#
loop_
_entity.id
_entity.type
_entity.pdbx_description
1 polymer ?
#
loop_
_entity_poly.entity_id
_entity_poly.type
_entity_poly.pdbx_seq_one_letter_code
_entity_poly.pdbx_strand_id
1 'polypeptide(L)'
;MRWLRRLLGSKRVQLDPGRQQELLRDVRHRYGAGSPVRFPEQVEAITRMLGDDDGLAVAARMVCEAADEAHADLQAQAHDVHRRTGRRLSVHRRNYRPLWKEAGPALRWPLFALPGGLHPYAQVTAAVAVVGGRAPRLGRVTDPDLLLARVFELLDLTVVGCEYHQVRVDTDAAALADRLISTAGQVLAAIDDPPRLPPPVREVMRRNNTLAVHDPTGHHVIGGINLGARMRETLLA
;
A
#
# COMPACT_ATOMS: atom_id res chain seq x y z
N MET A 1 -8.63 29.14 -16.86
CA MET A 1 -9.32 29.68 -15.66
C MET A 1 -9.88 28.58 -14.73
N ARG A 2 -9.07 27.61 -14.26
CA ARG A 2 -9.49 26.58 -13.29
C ARG A 2 -8.93 26.80 -11.87
N TRP A 3 -7.79 27.48 -11.75
CA TRP A 3 -7.16 27.84 -10.47
C TRP A 3 -8.06 28.73 -9.58
N LEU A 4 -8.73 29.75 -10.16
CA LEU A 4 -9.62 30.64 -9.40
C LEU A 4 -10.89 29.95 -8.86
N ARG A 5 -11.36 28.85 -9.46
CA ARG A 5 -12.47 28.04 -8.91
C ARG A 5 -12.05 27.19 -7.70
N ARG A 6 -10.75 26.89 -7.51
CA ARG A 6 -10.27 26.13 -6.34
C ARG A 6 -10.07 27.00 -5.10
N LEU A 7 -9.60 28.24 -5.29
CA LEU A 7 -9.44 29.22 -4.21
C LEU A 7 -10.77 29.67 -3.60
N LEU A 8 -11.85 29.67 -4.39
CA LEU A 8 -13.18 30.12 -3.95
C LEU A 8 -14.18 28.97 -3.74
N GLY A 9 -13.79 27.70 -3.97
CA GLY A 9 -14.77 26.61 -4.16
C GLY A 9 -14.44 25.25 -3.55
N SER A 10 -13.32 25.05 -2.85
CA SER A 10 -13.15 23.84 -2.04
C SER A 10 -13.86 24.03 -0.70
N LYS A 11 -15.19 23.84 -0.68
CA LYS A 11 -15.91 23.57 0.57
C LYS A 11 -15.20 22.37 1.22
N ARG A 12 -14.36 22.64 2.23
CA ARG A 12 -13.80 21.58 3.08
C ARG A 12 -14.99 20.75 3.55
N VAL A 13 -14.91 19.46 3.31
CA VAL A 13 -15.97 18.54 3.74
C VAL A 13 -15.98 18.58 5.26
N GLN A 14 -17.16 18.65 5.86
CA GLN A 14 -17.29 18.51 7.30
C GLN A 14 -17.00 17.05 7.64
N LEU A 15 -15.81 16.83 8.18
CA LEU A 15 -15.33 15.54 8.63
C LEU A 15 -15.74 15.35 10.09
N ASP A 16 -16.23 14.16 10.44
CA ASP A 16 -16.61 13.79 11.80
C ASP A 16 -15.55 12.86 12.42
N PRO A 17 -14.69 13.38 13.33
CA PRO A 17 -13.67 12.57 13.97
C PRO A 17 -14.22 11.39 14.78
N GLY A 18 -15.41 11.53 15.38
CA GLY A 18 -16.05 10.47 16.16
C GLY A 18 -16.42 9.31 15.25
N ARG A 19 -17.10 9.62 14.14
CA ARG A 19 -17.45 8.65 13.11
C ARG A 19 -16.23 7.98 12.47
N GLN A 20 -15.16 8.73 12.21
CA GLN A 20 -13.92 8.16 11.67
C GLN A 20 -13.27 7.17 12.63
N GLN A 21 -13.30 7.47 13.93
CA GLN A 21 -12.75 6.57 14.95
C GLN A 21 -13.61 5.30 15.09
N GLU A 22 -14.93 5.41 14.99
CA GLU A 22 -15.85 4.26 14.94
C GLU A 22 -15.59 3.38 13.73
N LEU A 23 -15.53 3.97 12.52
CA LEU A 23 -15.22 3.25 11.28
C LEU A 23 -13.88 2.51 11.37
N LEU A 24 -12.83 3.17 11.86
CA LEU A 24 -11.52 2.55 12.01
C LEU A 24 -11.56 1.38 13.00
N ARG A 25 -12.26 1.54 14.12
CA ARG A 25 -12.43 0.47 15.13
C ARG A 25 -13.18 -0.72 14.53
N ASP A 26 -14.26 -0.47 13.81
CA ASP A 26 -15.07 -1.51 13.17
C ASP A 26 -14.26 -2.29 12.14
N VAL A 27 -13.49 -1.59 11.30
CA VAL A 27 -12.64 -2.22 10.28
C VAL A 27 -11.57 -3.12 10.92
N ARG A 28 -10.92 -2.66 12.01
CA ARG A 28 -9.91 -3.45 12.71
C ARG A 28 -10.49 -4.65 13.44
N HIS A 29 -11.69 -4.52 14.01
CA HIS A 29 -12.26 -5.58 14.84
C HIS A 29 -12.96 -6.67 14.02
N ARG A 30 -13.60 -6.31 12.90
CA ARG A 30 -14.46 -7.23 12.14
C ARG A 30 -13.76 -8.00 11.02
N TYR A 31 -12.60 -7.52 10.57
CA TYR A 31 -11.90 -8.04 9.40
C TYR A 31 -10.44 -8.40 9.75
N GLY A 32 -9.75 -9.05 8.83
CA GLY A 32 -8.39 -9.54 8.98
C GLY A 32 -8.34 -11.07 9.02
N ALA A 33 -7.19 -11.61 9.45
CA ALA A 33 -6.91 -13.04 9.45
C ALA A 33 -7.84 -13.88 10.34
N GLY A 34 -8.42 -13.28 11.40
CA GLY A 34 -9.36 -13.96 12.30
C GLY A 34 -10.79 -14.06 11.76
N SER A 35 -11.09 -13.44 10.62
CA SER A 35 -12.42 -13.50 10.02
C SER A 35 -12.57 -14.77 9.17
N PRO A 36 -13.71 -15.49 9.24
CA PRO A 36 -13.94 -16.69 8.44
C PRO A 36 -14.21 -16.38 6.95
N VAL A 37 -14.42 -15.10 6.62
CA VAL A 37 -14.70 -14.60 5.28
C VAL A 37 -13.42 -14.51 4.46
N ARG A 38 -13.46 -14.83 3.16
CA ARG A 38 -12.26 -14.76 2.30
C ARG A 38 -11.79 -13.32 2.10
N PHE A 39 -10.49 -13.10 1.93
CA PHE A 39 -9.94 -11.75 1.79
C PHE A 39 -10.60 -10.90 0.69
N PRO A 40 -10.89 -11.41 -0.53
CA PRO A 40 -11.61 -10.62 -1.54
C PRO A 40 -12.98 -10.11 -1.06
N GLU A 41 -13.74 -10.95 -0.36
CA GLU A 41 -15.06 -10.60 0.18
C GLU A 41 -14.93 -9.58 1.33
N GLN A 42 -13.93 -9.73 2.19
CA GLN A 42 -13.63 -8.74 3.24
C GLN A 42 -13.28 -7.38 2.62
N VAL A 43 -12.48 -7.38 1.56
CA VAL A 43 -12.06 -6.17 0.87
C VAL A 43 -13.26 -5.42 0.28
N GLU A 44 -14.20 -6.13 -0.34
CA GLU A 44 -15.45 -5.54 -0.85
C GLU A 44 -16.32 -4.97 0.27
N ALA A 45 -16.44 -5.68 1.40
CA ALA A 45 -17.20 -5.22 2.55
C ALA A 45 -16.61 -3.96 3.18
N ILE A 46 -15.29 -3.92 3.38
CA ILE A 46 -14.57 -2.74 3.89
C ILE A 46 -14.70 -1.57 2.91
N THR A 47 -14.52 -1.81 1.60
CA THR A 47 -14.63 -0.76 0.58
C THR A 47 -16.01 -0.10 0.59
N ARG A 48 -17.08 -0.89 0.73
CA ARG A 48 -18.46 -0.36 0.86
C ARG A 48 -18.64 0.43 2.16
N MET A 49 -18.11 -0.07 3.27
CA MET A 49 -18.17 0.59 4.57
C MET A 49 -17.49 1.97 4.56
N LEU A 50 -16.38 2.11 3.83
CA LEU A 50 -15.59 3.34 3.72
C LEU A 50 -16.00 4.22 2.50
N GLY A 51 -17.22 4.06 1.99
CA GLY A 51 -17.64 4.66 0.71
C GLY A 51 -17.83 6.19 0.69
N ASP A 52 -17.86 6.85 1.85
CA ASP A 52 -18.06 8.29 1.97
C ASP A 52 -16.79 9.06 2.42
N ASP A 53 -16.87 10.37 2.58
CA ASP A 53 -15.68 11.21 2.80
C ASP A 53 -14.99 10.95 4.15
N ASP A 54 -15.74 10.60 5.20
CA ASP A 54 -15.15 10.10 6.45
C ASP A 54 -14.46 8.74 6.22
N GLY A 55 -15.10 7.85 5.46
CA GLY A 55 -14.51 6.59 5.03
C GLY A 55 -13.22 6.78 4.22
N LEU A 56 -13.16 7.78 3.35
CA LEU A 56 -11.95 8.15 2.59
C LEU A 56 -10.85 8.68 3.53
N ALA A 57 -11.21 9.46 4.55
CA ALA A 57 -10.26 9.93 5.57
C ALA A 57 -9.65 8.74 6.34
N VAL A 58 -10.50 7.79 6.73
CA VAL A 58 -10.09 6.56 7.42
C VAL A 58 -9.21 5.69 6.51
N ALA A 59 -9.58 5.51 5.24
CA ALA A 59 -8.78 4.76 4.28
C ALA A 59 -7.38 5.39 4.09
N ALA A 60 -7.30 6.72 3.93
CA ALA A 60 -6.03 7.42 3.83
C ALA A 60 -5.19 7.25 5.12
N ARG A 61 -5.82 7.36 6.30
CA ARG A 61 -5.16 7.11 7.60
C ARG A 61 -4.59 5.70 7.69
N MET A 62 -5.36 4.67 7.28
CA MET A 62 -4.92 3.27 7.30
C MET A 62 -3.71 3.03 6.38
N VAL A 63 -3.70 3.63 5.19
CA VAL A 63 -2.55 3.54 4.26
C VAL A 63 -1.30 4.17 4.88
N CYS A 64 -1.43 5.35 5.48
CA CYS A 64 -0.32 6.01 6.17
C CYS A 64 0.19 5.19 7.37
N GLU A 65 -0.71 4.72 8.21
CA GLU A 65 -0.39 3.89 9.38
C GLU A 65 0.31 2.60 8.98
N ALA A 66 -0.19 1.87 7.97
CA ALA A 66 0.46 0.67 7.49
C ALA A 66 1.90 0.93 7.00
N ALA A 67 2.13 2.05 6.32
CA ALA A 67 3.46 2.43 5.86
C ALA A 67 4.38 2.88 7.02
N ASP A 68 3.86 3.62 7.99
CA ASP A 68 4.60 4.06 9.17
C ASP A 68 5.01 2.87 10.05
N GLU A 69 4.08 1.94 10.30
CA GLU A 69 4.33 0.73 11.08
C GLU A 69 5.31 -0.21 10.37
N ALA A 70 5.19 -0.38 9.05
CA ALA A 70 6.13 -1.20 8.30
C ALA A 70 7.54 -0.62 8.33
N HIS A 71 7.67 0.71 8.25
CA HIS A 71 8.96 1.39 8.37
C HIS A 71 9.57 1.17 9.76
N ALA A 72 8.78 1.34 10.82
CA ALA A 72 9.22 1.14 12.20
C ALA A 72 9.65 -0.31 12.46
N ASP A 73 8.91 -1.29 11.92
CA ASP A 73 9.28 -2.71 12.02
C ASP A 73 10.62 -3.00 11.33
N LEU A 74 10.86 -2.46 10.13
CA LEU A 74 12.15 -2.61 9.46
C LEU A 74 13.31 -1.96 10.22
N GLN A 75 13.09 -0.81 10.86
CA GLN A 75 14.10 -0.20 11.73
C GLN A 75 14.42 -1.10 12.93
N ALA A 76 13.41 -1.67 13.57
CA ALA A 76 13.59 -2.62 14.67
C ALA A 76 14.36 -3.87 14.22
N GLN A 77 13.99 -4.45 13.08
CA GLN A 77 14.70 -5.59 12.49
C GLN A 77 16.16 -5.27 12.18
N ALA A 78 16.44 -4.11 11.57
CA ALA A 78 17.80 -3.67 11.27
C ALA A 78 18.64 -3.50 12.55
N HIS A 79 18.05 -2.93 13.60
CA HIS A 79 18.69 -2.82 14.90
C HIS A 79 18.97 -4.20 15.51
N ASP A 80 18.04 -5.15 15.41
CA ASP A 80 18.23 -6.52 15.89
C ASP A 80 19.31 -7.29 15.14
N VAL A 81 19.45 -7.08 13.83
CA VAL A 81 20.58 -7.62 13.06
C VAL A 81 21.89 -7.01 13.53
N HIS A 82 21.92 -5.69 13.76
CA HIS A 82 23.11 -5.01 14.29
C HIS A 82 23.52 -5.56 15.66
N ARG A 83 22.58 -5.72 16.59
CA ARG A 83 22.84 -6.30 17.92
C ARG A 83 23.44 -7.71 17.85
N ARG A 84 22.96 -8.55 16.92
CA ARG A 84 23.39 -9.96 16.79
C ARG A 84 24.70 -10.15 16.02
N THR A 85 25.01 -9.26 15.08
CA THR A 85 26.10 -9.48 14.10
C THR A 85 27.15 -8.37 14.07
N GLY A 86 26.91 -7.24 14.75
CA GLY A 86 27.74 -6.03 14.64
C GLY A 86 27.56 -5.25 13.34
N ARG A 87 26.85 -5.79 12.33
CA ARG A 87 26.65 -5.15 11.03
C ARG A 87 25.59 -4.03 11.09
N ARG A 88 25.94 -2.83 10.65
CA ARG A 88 24.98 -1.71 10.55
C ARG A 88 24.27 -1.75 9.21
N LEU A 89 22.93 -1.79 9.25
CA LEU A 89 22.09 -1.73 8.06
C LEU A 89 21.40 -0.36 7.97
N SER A 90 21.36 0.22 6.77
CA SER A 90 20.68 1.49 6.51
C SER A 90 19.25 1.25 6.06
N VAL A 91 18.28 1.79 6.80
CA VAL A 91 16.85 1.72 6.45
C VAL A 91 16.45 3.05 5.82
N HIS A 92 16.34 3.06 4.48
CA HIS A 92 15.99 4.27 3.75
C HIS A 92 14.54 4.23 3.27
N ARG A 93 13.69 5.07 3.86
CA ARG A 93 12.23 5.04 3.66
C ARG A 93 11.79 5.18 2.19
N ARG A 94 12.54 5.93 1.39
CA ARG A 94 12.19 6.14 -0.04
C ARG A 94 12.74 5.04 -0.97
N ASN A 95 13.50 4.09 -0.43
CA ASN A 95 14.11 3.00 -1.20
C ASN A 95 14.58 1.88 -0.26
N TYR A 96 13.76 0.84 -0.08
CA TYR A 96 14.13 -0.28 0.78
C TYR A 96 15.03 -1.30 0.09
N ARG A 97 15.18 -1.25 -1.24
CA ARG A 97 15.88 -2.31 -1.99
C ARG A 97 17.33 -2.53 -1.56
N PRO A 98 18.16 -1.51 -1.26
CA PRO A 98 19.51 -1.73 -0.75
C PRO A 98 19.52 -2.58 0.53
N LEU A 99 18.62 -2.29 1.47
CA LEU A 99 18.47 -3.05 2.72
C LEU A 99 18.17 -4.53 2.42
N TRP A 100 17.25 -4.80 1.50
CA TRP A 100 16.86 -6.17 1.15
C TRP A 100 17.93 -6.93 0.35
N LYS A 101 18.66 -6.26 -0.53
CA LYS A 101 19.85 -6.84 -1.21
C LYS A 101 20.91 -7.23 -0.19
N GLU A 102 21.07 -6.42 0.85
CA GLU A 102 22.12 -6.60 1.84
C GLU A 102 21.81 -7.67 2.90
N ALA A 103 20.56 -7.69 3.37
CA ALA A 103 20.16 -8.44 4.55
C ALA A 103 18.88 -9.27 4.37
N GLY A 104 18.39 -9.46 3.14
CA GLY A 104 17.10 -10.10 2.87
C GLY A 104 16.84 -11.40 3.64
N PRO A 105 17.76 -12.37 3.70
CA PRO A 105 17.56 -13.61 4.47
C PRO A 105 17.41 -13.41 5.99
N ALA A 106 17.87 -12.28 6.54
CA ALA A 106 17.79 -11.94 7.95
C ALA A 106 16.58 -11.05 8.30
N LEU A 107 15.80 -10.65 7.29
CA LEU A 107 14.64 -9.76 7.42
C LEU A 107 13.36 -10.56 7.18
N ARG A 108 12.31 -10.25 7.94
CA ARG A 108 10.93 -10.69 7.70
C ARG A 108 10.17 -9.61 6.94
N TRP A 109 9.21 -10.02 6.12
CA TRP A 109 8.33 -9.06 5.45
C TRP A 109 7.45 -8.33 6.47
N PRO A 110 7.49 -6.97 6.53
CA PRO A 110 6.89 -6.24 7.65
C PRO A 110 5.36 -6.15 7.59
N LEU A 111 4.74 -6.39 6.43
CA LEU A 111 3.32 -6.10 6.24
C LEU A 111 2.37 -7.09 6.92
N PHE A 112 2.79 -8.30 7.31
CA PHE A 112 1.93 -9.25 8.03
C PHE A 112 1.90 -9.05 9.56
N ALA A 113 2.86 -8.33 10.12
CA ALA A 113 3.06 -8.20 11.57
C ALA A 113 2.83 -6.75 12.06
N LEU A 114 1.95 -6.02 11.38
CA LEU A 114 1.64 -4.62 11.68
C LEU A 114 0.89 -4.49 13.02
N PRO A 115 1.42 -3.75 14.02
CA PRO A 115 0.81 -3.60 15.34
C PRO A 115 -0.61 -3.02 15.33
N GLY A 116 -0.97 -2.22 14.31
CA GLY A 116 -2.28 -1.57 14.16
C GLY A 116 -3.41 -2.51 13.75
N GLY A 117 -3.14 -3.80 13.57
CA GLY A 117 -4.14 -4.82 13.20
C GLY A 117 -4.59 -4.72 11.74
N LEU A 118 -3.80 -4.08 10.89
CA LEU A 118 -4.09 -3.93 9.46
C LEU A 118 -3.49 -5.11 8.68
N HIS A 119 -4.32 -6.03 8.24
CA HIS A 119 -3.86 -7.13 7.39
C HIS A 119 -3.63 -6.64 5.95
N PRO A 120 -2.51 -7.01 5.30
CA PRO A 120 -2.15 -6.48 3.98
C PRO A 120 -3.20 -6.84 2.93
N TYR A 121 -3.73 -8.06 2.99
CA TYR A 121 -4.68 -8.56 1.98
C TYR A 121 -6.14 -8.20 2.23
N ALA A 122 -6.47 -7.64 3.40
CA ALA A 122 -7.83 -7.22 3.73
C ALA A 122 -7.90 -5.71 3.90
N GLN A 123 -7.55 -5.21 5.09
CA GLN A 123 -7.66 -3.80 5.43
C GLN A 123 -6.83 -2.89 4.53
N VAL A 124 -5.56 -3.24 4.27
CA VAL A 124 -4.68 -2.38 3.45
C VAL A 124 -5.15 -2.39 2.00
N THR A 125 -5.40 -3.57 1.40
CA THR A 125 -5.96 -3.71 0.05
C THR A 125 -7.26 -2.92 -0.13
N ALA A 126 -8.16 -2.95 0.85
CA ALA A 126 -9.42 -2.20 0.80
C ALA A 126 -9.20 -0.68 0.92
N ALA A 127 -8.36 -0.25 1.86
CA ALA A 127 -8.04 1.16 2.05
C ALA A 127 -7.40 1.77 0.78
N VAL A 128 -6.45 1.05 0.17
CA VAL A 128 -5.83 1.43 -1.11
C VAL A 128 -6.89 1.56 -2.20
N ALA A 129 -7.83 0.61 -2.30
CA ALA A 129 -8.90 0.67 -3.30
C ALA A 129 -9.85 1.87 -3.11
N VAL A 130 -10.21 2.19 -1.87
CA VAL A 130 -11.04 3.37 -1.55
C VAL A 130 -10.31 4.66 -1.93
N VAL A 131 -9.02 4.76 -1.60
CA VAL A 131 -8.17 5.89 -1.97
C VAL A 131 -8.13 6.08 -3.49
N GLY A 132 -7.85 5.01 -4.24
CA GLY A 132 -7.79 5.06 -5.70
C GLY A 132 -9.12 5.41 -6.35
N GLY A 133 -10.19 4.72 -5.96
CA GLY A 133 -11.54 4.95 -6.48
C GLY A 133 -12.10 6.35 -6.20
N ARG A 134 -11.52 7.07 -5.25
CA ARG A 134 -11.93 8.43 -4.86
C ARG A 134 -10.78 9.44 -4.94
N ALA A 135 -9.75 9.16 -5.75
CA ALA A 135 -8.57 10.00 -5.92
C ALA A 135 -8.89 11.51 -6.18
N PRO A 136 -9.89 11.88 -7.03
CA PRO A 136 -10.23 13.29 -7.25
C PRO A 136 -10.75 14.05 -6.02
N ARG A 137 -11.15 13.33 -4.96
CA ARG A 137 -11.64 13.92 -3.70
C ARG A 137 -10.57 14.00 -2.63
N LEU A 138 -9.38 13.40 -2.83
CA LEU A 138 -8.34 13.31 -1.80
C LEU A 138 -7.94 14.67 -1.24
N GLY A 139 -7.73 15.67 -2.10
CA GLY A 139 -7.35 17.02 -1.67
C GLY A 139 -8.39 17.75 -0.81
N ARG A 140 -9.58 17.18 -0.62
CA ARG A 140 -10.60 17.69 0.33
C ARG A 140 -10.46 17.10 1.73
N VAL A 141 -9.71 16.00 1.87
CA VAL A 141 -9.69 15.15 3.06
C VAL A 141 -8.27 14.98 3.62
N THR A 142 -7.27 14.89 2.76
CA THR A 142 -5.87 14.68 3.14
C THR A 142 -4.92 15.31 2.12
N ASP A 143 -3.64 15.42 2.47
CA ASP A 143 -2.57 15.74 1.54
C ASP A 143 -2.38 14.59 0.53
N PRO A 144 -2.64 14.79 -0.78
CA PRO A 144 -2.50 13.75 -1.78
C PRO A 144 -1.03 13.39 -2.08
N ASP A 145 -0.07 14.31 -1.91
CA ASP A 145 1.34 14.06 -2.18
C ASP A 145 1.94 13.14 -1.11
N LEU A 146 1.62 13.43 0.16
CA LEU A 146 2.01 12.56 1.27
C LEU A 146 1.42 11.15 1.09
N LEU A 147 0.13 11.07 0.78
CA LEU A 147 -0.54 9.77 0.60
C LEU A 147 0.05 8.99 -0.58
N LEU A 148 0.32 9.65 -1.71
CA LEU A 148 0.97 9.02 -2.86
C LEU A 148 2.35 8.47 -2.49
N ALA A 149 3.13 9.20 -1.70
CA ALA A 149 4.41 8.70 -1.20
C ALA A 149 4.23 7.42 -0.35
N ARG A 150 3.17 7.33 0.47
CA ARG A 150 2.85 6.11 1.25
C ARG A 150 2.39 4.95 0.39
N VAL A 151 1.59 5.21 -0.65
CA VAL A 151 1.20 4.18 -1.62
C VAL A 151 2.43 3.62 -2.33
N PHE A 152 3.36 4.47 -2.76
CA PHE A 152 4.61 4.00 -3.38
C PHE A 152 5.52 3.26 -2.40
N GLU A 153 5.53 3.67 -1.13
CA GLU A 153 6.26 2.98 -0.08
C GLU A 153 5.73 1.55 0.14
N LEU A 154 4.42 1.38 0.27
CA LEU A 154 3.77 0.07 0.36
C LEU A 154 3.97 -0.77 -0.91
N LEU A 155 3.97 -0.12 -2.08
CA LEU A 155 4.26 -0.80 -3.34
C LEU A 155 5.69 -1.34 -3.39
N ASP A 156 6.70 -0.55 -2.98
CA ASP A 156 8.09 -1.03 -2.91
C ASP A 156 8.22 -2.21 -1.95
N LEU A 157 7.63 -2.10 -0.75
CA LEU A 157 7.61 -3.19 0.23
C LEU A 157 6.92 -4.45 -0.29
N THR A 158 5.83 -4.30 -1.02
CA THR A 158 5.10 -5.42 -1.63
C THR A 158 5.93 -6.09 -2.71
N VAL A 159 6.49 -5.31 -3.64
CA VAL A 159 7.35 -5.83 -4.72
C VAL A 159 8.56 -6.56 -4.15
N VAL A 160 9.21 -5.99 -3.14
CA VAL A 160 10.38 -6.62 -2.54
C VAL A 160 10.02 -7.91 -1.79
N GLY A 161 8.89 -7.94 -1.10
CA GLY A 161 8.37 -9.17 -0.49
C GLY A 161 8.21 -10.30 -1.52
N CYS A 162 7.66 -9.97 -2.69
CA CYS A 162 7.48 -10.89 -3.81
C CYS A 162 8.81 -11.31 -4.47
N GLU A 163 9.72 -10.38 -4.73
CA GLU A 163 10.98 -10.65 -5.45
C GLU A 163 12.02 -11.40 -4.63
N TYR A 164 12.10 -11.14 -3.32
CA TYR A 164 13.10 -11.73 -2.44
C TYR A 164 12.58 -12.97 -1.69
N HIS A 165 11.49 -13.57 -2.20
CA HIS A 165 10.86 -14.79 -1.69
C HIS A 165 10.49 -14.75 -0.19
N GLN A 166 10.28 -13.56 0.35
CA GLN A 166 9.80 -13.38 1.72
C GLN A 166 8.29 -13.60 1.82
N VAL A 167 7.60 -13.48 0.69
CA VAL A 167 6.18 -13.70 0.54
C VAL A 167 5.99 -14.61 -0.64
N ARG A 168 5.18 -15.65 -0.43
CA ARG A 168 4.69 -16.45 -1.53
C ARG A 168 3.76 -15.58 -2.38
N VAL A 169 4.06 -15.45 -3.67
CA VAL A 169 3.20 -14.69 -4.59
C VAL A 169 1.96 -15.53 -4.89
N ASP A 170 0.93 -15.39 -4.07
CA ASP A 170 -0.41 -15.92 -4.33
C ASP A 170 -1.32 -14.86 -4.98
N THR A 171 -2.58 -15.20 -5.19
CA THR A 171 -3.54 -14.26 -5.78
C THR A 171 -3.79 -13.02 -4.92
N ASP A 172 -3.69 -13.14 -3.60
CA ASP A 172 -3.94 -12.01 -2.69
C ASP A 172 -2.77 -11.02 -2.71
N ALA A 173 -1.54 -11.53 -2.73
CA ALA A 173 -0.34 -10.73 -2.94
C ALA A 173 -0.33 -10.04 -4.31
N ALA A 174 -0.69 -10.78 -5.37
CA ALA A 174 -0.81 -10.22 -6.72
C ALA A 174 -1.90 -9.15 -6.80
N ALA A 175 -3.06 -9.37 -6.15
CA ALA A 175 -4.14 -8.40 -6.09
C ALA A 175 -3.74 -7.13 -5.32
N LEU A 176 -3.04 -7.26 -4.18
CA LEU A 176 -2.52 -6.10 -3.45
C LEU A 176 -1.58 -5.28 -4.33
N ALA A 177 -0.65 -5.93 -5.05
CA ALA A 177 0.28 -5.25 -5.93
C ALA A 177 -0.44 -4.51 -7.08
N ASP A 178 -1.39 -5.16 -7.74
CA ASP A 178 -2.19 -4.54 -8.82
C ASP A 178 -3.00 -3.35 -8.31
N ARG A 179 -3.61 -3.45 -7.11
CA ARG A 179 -4.36 -2.35 -6.51
C ARG A 179 -3.48 -1.18 -6.13
N LEU A 180 -2.29 -1.42 -5.59
CA LEU A 180 -1.31 -0.36 -5.30
C LEU A 180 -0.87 0.36 -6.57
N ILE A 181 -0.61 -0.38 -7.67
CA ILE A 181 -0.23 0.20 -8.97
C ILE A 181 -1.38 1.05 -9.54
N SER A 182 -2.59 0.47 -9.60
CA SER A 182 -3.78 1.15 -10.11
C SER A 182 -4.10 2.42 -9.31
N THR A 183 -4.02 2.33 -7.98
CA THR A 183 -4.25 3.46 -7.08
C THR A 183 -3.20 4.54 -7.27
N ALA A 184 -1.92 4.19 -7.39
CA ALA A 184 -0.87 5.17 -7.66
C ALA A 184 -1.12 5.93 -8.97
N GLY A 185 -1.53 5.23 -10.04
CA GLY A 185 -1.91 5.86 -11.31
C GLY A 185 -3.11 6.81 -11.17
N GLN A 186 -4.17 6.37 -10.47
CA GLN A 186 -5.36 7.18 -10.23
C GLN A 186 -5.06 8.45 -9.41
N VAL A 187 -4.19 8.34 -8.40
CA VAL A 187 -3.78 9.48 -7.57
C VAL A 187 -2.88 10.43 -8.35
N LEU A 188 -1.90 9.92 -9.13
CA LEU A 188 -1.07 10.74 -10.01
C LEU A 188 -1.93 11.55 -11.00
N ALA A 189 -2.92 10.92 -11.63
CA ALA A 189 -3.82 11.59 -12.57
C ALA A 189 -4.73 12.66 -11.91
N ALA A 190 -4.92 12.59 -10.60
CA ALA A 190 -5.71 13.55 -9.83
C ALA A 190 -4.90 14.75 -9.31
N ILE A 191 -3.56 14.69 -9.37
CA ILE A 191 -2.66 15.77 -8.93
C ILE A 191 -2.29 16.64 -10.14
N ASP A 192 -2.38 17.97 -9.99
CA ASP A 192 -2.16 18.91 -11.10
C ASP A 192 -0.69 18.95 -11.58
N ASP A 193 0.27 18.85 -10.66
CA ASP A 193 1.72 18.79 -10.95
C ASP A 193 2.31 17.56 -10.23
N PRO A 194 2.15 16.36 -10.81
CA PRO A 194 2.49 15.12 -10.12
C PRO A 194 4.01 14.99 -9.89
N PRO A 195 4.43 14.48 -8.72
CA PRO A 195 5.84 14.27 -8.45
C PRO A 195 6.43 13.20 -9.38
N ARG A 196 7.75 13.26 -9.60
CA ARG A 196 8.47 12.24 -10.38
C ARG A 196 8.36 10.88 -9.70
N LEU A 197 8.21 9.82 -10.52
CA LEU A 197 8.20 8.45 -10.03
C LEU A 197 9.47 8.12 -9.22
N PRO A 198 9.32 7.52 -8.03
CA PRO A 198 10.45 7.27 -7.14
C PRO A 198 11.43 6.24 -7.75
N PRO A 199 12.73 6.28 -7.36
CA PRO A 199 13.74 5.37 -7.91
C PRO A 199 13.38 3.88 -7.89
N PRO A 200 12.79 3.31 -6.81
CA PRO A 200 12.44 1.90 -6.77
C PRO A 200 11.42 1.50 -7.84
N VAL A 201 10.39 2.32 -8.04
CA VAL A 201 9.36 2.11 -9.07
C VAL A 201 9.99 2.11 -10.47
N ARG A 202 10.85 3.10 -10.76
CA ARG A 202 11.56 3.16 -12.05
C ARG A 202 12.48 1.96 -12.26
N GLU A 203 13.11 1.43 -11.21
CA GLU A 203 13.92 0.21 -11.29
C GLU A 203 13.05 -1.01 -11.64
N VAL A 204 11.88 -1.18 -11.03
CA VAL A 204 10.94 -2.27 -11.37
C VAL A 204 10.44 -2.13 -12.81
N MET A 205 10.06 -0.91 -13.23
CA MET A 205 9.61 -0.62 -14.58
C MET A 205 10.67 -0.87 -15.67
N ARG A 206 11.95 -1.02 -15.34
CA ARG A 206 12.98 -1.40 -16.33
C ARG A 206 13.10 -2.91 -16.50
N ARG A 207 12.52 -3.69 -15.59
CA ARG A 207 12.57 -5.15 -15.61
C ARG A 207 11.37 -5.71 -16.39
N ASN A 208 11.54 -6.92 -16.88
CA ASN A 208 10.51 -7.65 -17.61
C ASN A 208 10.33 -9.09 -17.10
N ASN A 209 10.59 -9.30 -15.81
CA ASN A 209 10.40 -10.58 -15.16
C ASN A 209 8.92 -10.83 -14.86
N THR A 210 8.47 -12.06 -15.10
CA THR A 210 7.16 -12.55 -14.69
C THR A 210 7.34 -13.40 -13.44
N LEU A 211 6.61 -13.06 -12.38
CA LEU A 211 6.54 -13.87 -11.16
C LEU A 211 5.40 -14.87 -11.30
N ALA A 212 5.64 -16.13 -10.94
CA ALA A 212 4.58 -17.14 -10.88
C ALA A 212 3.59 -16.80 -9.76
N VAL A 213 2.29 -16.82 -10.08
CA VAL A 213 1.21 -16.60 -9.12
C VAL A 213 0.64 -17.95 -8.75
N HIS A 214 0.58 -18.22 -7.45
CA HIS A 214 0.08 -19.47 -6.92
C HIS A 214 -1.37 -19.36 -6.41
N ASP A 215 -2.07 -20.50 -6.34
CA ASP A 215 -3.31 -20.61 -5.55
C ASP A 215 -2.98 -20.35 -4.06
N PRO A 216 -3.74 -19.47 -3.36
CA PRO A 216 -3.60 -19.26 -1.92
C PRO A 216 -3.70 -20.53 -1.07
N THR A 217 -4.50 -21.51 -1.51
CA THR A 217 -4.80 -22.75 -0.78
C THR A 217 -3.99 -23.96 -1.24
N GLY A 218 -3.43 -23.90 -2.45
CA GLY A 218 -2.71 -25.01 -3.07
C GLY A 218 -1.22 -24.73 -3.25
N HIS A 219 -0.47 -25.65 -3.86
CA HIS A 219 0.94 -25.44 -4.26
C HIS A 219 1.11 -25.09 -5.74
N HIS A 220 0.03 -25.17 -6.52
CA HIS A 220 0.08 -25.03 -7.97
C HIS A 220 0.17 -23.56 -8.42
N VAL A 221 0.82 -23.35 -9.56
CA VAL A 221 0.89 -22.05 -10.25
C VAL A 221 -0.37 -21.92 -11.10
N ILE A 222 -1.11 -20.83 -10.90
CA ILE A 222 -2.35 -20.53 -11.63
C ILE A 222 -2.17 -19.42 -12.67
N GLY A 223 -1.02 -18.75 -12.69
CA GLY A 223 -0.74 -17.68 -13.65
C GLY A 223 0.60 -17.01 -13.41
N GLY A 224 0.77 -15.82 -13.97
CA GLY A 224 1.96 -15.01 -13.78
C GLY A 224 1.66 -13.51 -13.79
N ILE A 225 2.45 -12.74 -13.06
CA ILE A 225 2.35 -11.28 -12.99
C ILE A 225 3.68 -10.63 -13.37
N ASN A 226 3.65 -9.72 -14.34
CA ASN A 226 4.79 -8.89 -14.72
C ASN A 226 4.58 -7.48 -14.17
N LEU A 227 5.10 -7.26 -12.95
CA LEU A 227 4.91 -6.00 -12.22
C LEU A 227 5.51 -4.80 -12.97
N GLY A 228 6.66 -4.98 -13.63
CA GLY A 228 7.30 -3.92 -14.42
C GLY A 228 6.45 -3.50 -15.62
N ALA A 229 5.90 -4.45 -16.36
CA ALA A 229 4.98 -4.18 -17.48
C ALA A 229 3.71 -3.49 -16.99
N ARG A 230 3.11 -3.99 -15.91
CA ARG A 230 1.89 -3.42 -15.34
C ARG A 230 2.08 -1.97 -14.86
N MET A 231 3.21 -1.68 -14.21
CA MET A 231 3.57 -0.32 -13.80
C MET A 231 3.78 0.61 -15.00
N ARG A 232 4.43 0.15 -16.08
CA ARG A 232 4.59 0.97 -17.30
C ARG A 232 3.25 1.32 -17.93
N GLU A 233 2.37 0.33 -18.05
CA GLU A 233 1.02 0.53 -18.60
C GLU A 233 0.21 1.53 -17.79
N THR A 234 0.32 1.50 -16.45
CA THR A 234 -0.54 2.29 -15.57
C THR A 234 0.04 3.66 -15.20
N LEU A 235 1.35 3.75 -14.95
CA LEU A 235 2.00 4.96 -14.40
C LEU A 235 2.57 5.90 -15.48
N LEU A 236 2.56 5.48 -16.75
CA LEU A 236 3.01 6.29 -17.89
C LEU A 236 1.87 6.60 -18.88
N ALA A 237 0.64 6.21 -18.57
CA ALA A 237 -0.54 6.46 -19.38
C ALA A 237 -1.02 7.92 -19.33
#